data_AF-A0A7G8FUD6-F1
#
_entry.id   AF-A0A7G8FUD6-F1
#
_cell.length_a   1.000
_cell.length_b   1.000
_cell.length_c   1.000
_cell.angle_alpha   90.00
_cell.angle_beta   90.00
_cell.angle_gamma   90.00
#
_symmetry.space_group_name_H-M   'P 1'
#
loop_
_entity.id
_entity.type
_entity.pdbx_description
1 polymer ?
#
loop_
_entity_poly.entity_id
_entity_poly.type
_entity_poly.pdbx_seq_one_letter_code
_entity_poly.pdbx_strand_id
1 'polypeptide(L)'
;METLIRLLKDHPKDPAIAGLIKDAEAGSDVDLNQQSQQLSGVWDLRWSSASQPWLKQAAWLDNLQILDPERSRGMNVLRLNGPLGRLAAITVEAELSIASATRVSVCFRKGGWVGPGLPGGGRLALMKTVTQSFPAWLEITALDETLRICRGNAGTIFALLRRNDLSIESFFFSRLNQHQRLSRRHEAF
;
A
#
# COMPACT_ATOMS: atom_id res chain seq x y z
N MET A 1 -15.21 -6.63 14.86
CA MET A 1 -14.16 -6.67 13.81
C MET A 1 -13.62 -8.06 13.51
N GLU A 2 -13.48 -8.96 14.48
CA GLU A 2 -12.91 -10.30 14.26
C GLU A 2 -13.59 -11.13 13.15
N THR A 3 -14.93 -11.18 13.14
CA THR A 3 -15.69 -11.89 12.09
C THR A 3 -15.36 -11.37 10.69
N LEU A 4 -15.26 -10.04 10.53
CA LEU A 4 -14.89 -9.40 9.27
C LEU A 4 -13.47 -9.81 8.85
N ILE A 5 -12.51 -9.76 9.78
CA ILE A 5 -11.12 -10.16 9.53
C ILE A 5 -11.05 -11.61 9.06
N ARG A 6 -11.78 -12.53 9.71
CA ARG A 6 -11.84 -13.94 9.30
C ARG A 6 -12.38 -14.09 7.88
N LEU A 7 -13.51 -13.44 7.56
CA LEU A 7 -14.09 -13.51 6.22
C LEU A 7 -13.15 -12.90 5.16
N LEU A 8 -12.48 -11.79 5.45
CA LEU A 8 -11.50 -11.18 4.53
C LEU A 8 -10.29 -12.10 4.25
N LYS A 9 -9.92 -12.96 5.22
CA LYS A 9 -8.84 -13.95 5.05
C LYS A 9 -9.30 -15.16 4.24
N ASP A 10 -10.41 -15.76 4.65
CA ASP A 10 -10.79 -17.12 4.24
C ASP A 10 -11.87 -17.14 3.15
N HIS A 11 -12.76 -16.15 3.16
CA HIS A 11 -13.95 -16.08 2.30
C HIS A 11 -14.20 -14.65 1.76
N PRO A 12 -13.27 -14.05 0.99
CA PRO A 12 -13.35 -12.64 0.58
C PRO A 12 -14.51 -12.31 -0.38
N LYS A 13 -15.28 -13.32 -0.80
CA LYS A 13 -16.49 -13.18 -1.62
C LYS A 13 -17.78 -13.31 -0.81
N ASP A 14 -17.69 -13.47 0.51
CA ASP A 14 -18.85 -13.61 1.37
C ASP A 14 -19.70 -12.32 1.33
N PRO A 15 -21.02 -12.42 1.03
CA PRO A 15 -21.89 -11.26 0.91
C PRO A 15 -22.06 -10.49 2.22
N ALA A 16 -21.79 -11.10 3.39
CA ALA A 16 -21.88 -10.43 4.68
C ALA A 16 -20.78 -9.37 4.89
N ILE A 17 -19.68 -9.42 4.13
CA ILE A 17 -18.53 -8.50 4.28
C ILE A 17 -18.98 -7.04 4.18
N ALA A 18 -19.86 -6.72 3.23
CA ALA A 18 -20.29 -5.33 3.01
C ALA A 18 -21.07 -4.76 4.22
N GLY A 19 -21.87 -5.59 4.89
CA GLY A 19 -22.57 -5.19 6.13
C GLY A 19 -21.60 -5.01 7.29
N LEU A 20 -20.71 -5.99 7.48
CA LEU A 20 -19.71 -5.96 8.56
C LEU A 20 -18.72 -4.79 8.43
N ILE A 21 -18.41 -4.35 7.22
CA ILE A 21 -17.63 -3.13 6.97
C ILE A 21 -18.35 -1.90 7.51
N LYS A 22 -19.66 -1.76 7.25
CA LYS A 22 -20.44 -0.63 7.75
C LYS A 22 -20.48 -0.62 9.28
N ASP A 23 -20.67 -1.79 9.89
CA ASP A 23 -20.67 -1.92 11.35
C ASP A 23 -19.30 -1.56 11.94
N ALA A 24 -18.21 -1.96 11.27
CA ALA A 24 -16.85 -1.62 11.68
C ALA A 24 -16.56 -0.12 11.54
N GLU A 25 -16.98 0.52 10.44
CA GLU A 25 -16.86 1.98 10.25
C GLU A 25 -17.66 2.74 11.31
N ALA A 26 -18.89 2.31 11.63
CA ALA A 26 -19.73 2.97 12.62
C ALA A 26 -19.22 2.83 14.07
N GLY A 27 -18.50 1.75 14.36
CA GLY A 27 -17.92 1.49 15.69
C GLY A 27 -16.48 1.97 15.85
N SER A 28 -15.87 2.57 14.83
CA SER A 28 -14.48 3.02 14.88
C SER A 28 -14.39 4.51 15.20
N ASP A 29 -13.41 4.87 16.03
CA ASP A 29 -13.00 6.26 16.27
C ASP A 29 -11.59 6.45 15.73
N VAL A 30 -11.48 7.03 14.53
CA VAL A 30 -10.20 7.20 13.83
C VAL A 30 -9.66 8.60 14.08
N ASP A 31 -8.47 8.67 14.68
CA ASP A 31 -7.66 9.87 14.79
C ASP A 31 -6.19 9.58 14.40
N LEU A 32 -5.87 9.83 13.14
CA LEU A 32 -4.54 9.67 12.56
C LEU A 32 -3.47 10.55 13.20
N ASN A 33 -3.84 11.61 13.94
CA ASN A 33 -2.86 12.37 14.70
C ASN A 33 -2.29 11.55 15.86
N GLN A 34 -3.05 10.57 16.36
CA GLN A 34 -2.66 9.65 17.43
C GLN A 34 -2.30 8.26 16.88
N GLN A 35 -2.87 7.88 15.73
CA GLN A 35 -2.75 6.55 15.15
C GLN A 35 -1.82 6.50 13.93
N SER A 36 -0.98 7.51 13.69
CA SER A 36 -0.04 7.55 12.55
C SER A 36 0.87 6.31 12.51
N GLN A 37 1.38 5.88 13.66
CA GLN A 37 2.19 4.67 13.80
C GLN A 37 1.39 3.40 13.49
N GLN A 38 0.13 3.34 13.94
CA GLN A 38 -0.79 2.25 13.63
C GLN A 38 -1.21 2.24 12.15
N LEU A 39 -1.13 3.37 11.44
CA LEU A 39 -1.35 3.41 10.00
C LEU A 39 -0.12 2.94 9.21
N SER A 40 1.09 3.21 9.72
CA SER A 40 2.36 2.77 9.12
C SER A 40 2.42 1.25 9.02
N GLY A 41 2.61 0.72 7.82
CA GLY A 41 2.69 -0.72 7.61
C GLY A 41 2.56 -1.16 6.16
N VAL A 42 2.65 -2.47 5.97
CA VAL A 42 2.31 -3.14 4.72
C VAL A 42 0.89 -3.66 4.83
N TRP A 43 0.00 -3.18 3.98
CA TRP A 43 -1.41 -3.52 3.96
C TRP A 43 -1.75 -4.27 2.67
N ASP A 44 -2.57 -5.30 2.74
CA ASP A 44 -2.93 -6.15 1.61
C ASP A 44 -4.43 -6.07 1.34
N LEU A 45 -4.80 -5.69 0.11
CA LEU A 45 -6.19 -5.50 -0.28
C LEU A 45 -6.93 -6.83 -0.32
N ARG A 46 -7.92 -7.00 0.55
CA ARG A 46 -8.73 -8.23 0.63
C ARG A 46 -10.11 -8.07 0.05
N TRP A 47 -10.64 -6.86 0.05
CA TRP A 47 -11.96 -6.59 -0.52
C TRP A 47 -12.07 -5.14 -0.98
N SER A 48 -12.87 -4.91 -2.03
CA SER A 48 -13.25 -3.56 -2.45
C SER A 48 -14.70 -3.52 -2.94
N SER A 49 -15.33 -2.35 -2.84
CA SER A 49 -16.66 -2.10 -3.42
C SER A 49 -16.60 -1.81 -4.92
N ALA A 50 -15.41 -1.78 -5.53
CA ALA A 50 -15.21 -1.47 -6.93
C ALA A 50 -15.66 -2.61 -7.85
N SER A 51 -16.20 -2.25 -9.01
CA SER A 51 -16.56 -3.21 -10.05
C SER A 51 -15.34 -3.63 -10.90
N GLN A 52 -14.27 -2.81 -10.92
CA GLN A 52 -13.09 -2.99 -11.75
C GLN A 52 -12.28 -4.25 -11.35
N PRO A 53 -11.89 -5.12 -12.31
CA PRO A 53 -11.23 -6.40 -12.01
C PRO A 53 -9.91 -6.29 -11.25
N TRP A 54 -9.10 -5.25 -11.53
CA TRP A 54 -7.79 -5.06 -10.89
C TRP A 54 -7.87 -4.56 -9.44
N LEU A 55 -9.05 -4.11 -9.00
CA LEU A 55 -9.33 -3.75 -7.60
C LEU A 55 -10.01 -4.90 -6.85
N LYS A 56 -10.22 -6.06 -7.49
CA LYS A 56 -10.75 -7.27 -6.86
C LYS A 56 -9.59 -8.15 -6.40
N GLN A 57 -9.80 -8.82 -5.28
CA GLN A 57 -8.85 -9.78 -4.76
C GLN A 57 -8.74 -11.00 -5.68
N ALA A 58 -7.51 -11.47 -5.88
CA ALA A 58 -7.22 -12.70 -6.60
C ALA A 58 -6.13 -13.47 -5.86
N ALA A 59 -6.30 -14.78 -5.65
CA ALA A 59 -5.35 -15.58 -4.88
C ALA A 59 -3.93 -15.60 -5.47
N TRP A 60 -3.81 -15.36 -6.78
CA TRP A 60 -2.54 -15.29 -7.51
C TRP A 60 -1.90 -13.89 -7.51
N LEU A 61 -2.48 -12.90 -6.84
CA LEU A 61 -2.03 -11.52 -6.87
C LEU A 61 -1.97 -10.91 -5.47
N ASP A 62 -0.79 -10.47 -5.05
CA ASP A 62 -0.63 -9.58 -3.91
C ASP A 62 -0.94 -8.15 -4.37
N ASN A 63 -1.87 -7.47 -3.69
CA ASN A 63 -2.19 -6.07 -3.92
C ASN A 63 -1.88 -5.29 -2.64
N LEU A 64 -0.61 -4.88 -2.54
CA LEU A 64 -0.04 -4.30 -1.34
C LEU A 64 -0.05 -2.77 -1.41
N GLN A 65 -0.31 -2.17 -0.26
CA GLN A 65 -0.17 -0.75 -0.01
C GLN A 65 0.79 -0.57 1.17
N ILE A 66 1.97 -0.05 0.89
CA ILE A 66 2.99 0.25 1.89
C ILE A 66 2.81 1.72 2.25
N LEU A 67 2.50 1.99 3.51
CA LEU A 67 2.39 3.34 4.04
C LEU A 67 3.46 3.59 5.09
N ASP A 68 4.14 4.72 4.95
CA ASP A 68 5.11 5.27 5.91
C ASP A 68 4.91 6.80 5.99
N PRO A 69 3.80 7.27 6.62
CA PRO A 69 3.47 8.69 6.69
C PRO A 69 4.51 9.50 7.47
N GLU A 70 5.17 8.91 8.47
CA GLU A 70 6.23 9.56 9.25
C GLU A 70 7.40 10.02 8.39
N ARG A 71 7.71 9.28 7.32
CA ARG A 71 8.75 9.65 6.36
C ARG A 71 8.19 10.15 5.04
N SER A 72 6.89 10.47 4.99
CA SER A 72 6.16 10.97 3.82
C SER A 72 6.25 10.06 2.59
N ARG A 73 6.28 8.74 2.77
CA ARG A 73 6.46 7.76 1.69
C ARG A 73 5.33 6.74 1.62
N GLY A 74 4.88 6.46 0.42
CA GLY A 74 3.86 5.46 0.13
C GLY A 74 4.21 4.67 -1.13
N MET A 75 3.68 3.46 -1.23
CA MET A 75 3.86 2.63 -2.42
C MET A 75 2.68 1.68 -2.62
N ASN A 76 2.13 1.65 -3.82
CA ASN A 76 1.22 0.58 -4.25
C ASN A 76 2.01 -0.45 -5.04
N VAL A 77 1.84 -1.73 -4.72
CA VAL A 77 2.53 -2.85 -5.37
C VAL A 77 1.51 -3.90 -5.76
N LEU A 78 1.40 -4.16 -7.05
CA LEU A 78 0.69 -5.32 -7.60
C LEU A 78 1.73 -6.36 -8.00
N ARG A 79 1.78 -7.49 -7.30
CA ARG A 79 2.79 -8.54 -7.51
C ARG A 79 2.11 -9.89 -7.73
N LEU A 80 2.53 -10.61 -8.77
CA LEU A 80 2.07 -11.98 -9.00
C LEU A 80 2.63 -12.91 -7.92
N ASN A 81 1.80 -13.84 -7.43
CA ASN A 81 2.19 -14.86 -6.47
C ASN A 81 2.72 -16.11 -7.18
N GLY A 82 3.70 -16.79 -6.57
CA GLY A 82 4.31 -18.02 -7.09
C GLY A 82 5.78 -17.85 -7.54
N PRO A 83 6.41 -18.93 -8.06
CA PRO A 83 7.84 -18.96 -8.39
C PRO A 83 8.25 -17.95 -9.47
N LEU A 84 7.31 -17.54 -10.34
CA LEU A 84 7.50 -16.49 -11.35
C LEU A 84 7.19 -15.08 -10.82
N GLY A 85 6.70 -14.95 -9.58
CA GLY A 85 6.28 -13.68 -8.97
C GLY A 85 7.39 -12.63 -8.81
N ARG A 86 8.65 -13.06 -8.88
CA ARG A 86 9.82 -12.16 -8.90
C ARG A 86 9.95 -11.41 -10.22
N LEU A 87 9.26 -11.84 -11.28
CA LEU A 87 9.42 -11.32 -12.63
C LEU A 87 8.47 -10.17 -12.97
N ALA A 88 7.41 -9.93 -12.20
CA ALA A 88 6.48 -8.86 -12.53
C ALA A 88 5.80 -8.28 -11.29
N ALA A 89 6.29 -7.12 -10.86
CA ALA A 89 5.56 -6.23 -9.96
C ALA A 89 5.29 -4.90 -10.66
N ILE A 90 4.04 -4.43 -10.62
CA ILE A 90 3.72 -3.04 -10.96
C ILE A 90 3.81 -2.26 -9.66
N THR A 91 4.66 -1.24 -9.66
CA THR A 91 4.93 -0.40 -8.50
C THR A 91 4.58 1.04 -8.81
N VAL A 92 3.87 1.68 -7.89
CA VAL A 92 3.62 3.12 -7.92
C VAL A 92 4.08 3.73 -6.60
N GLU A 93 5.12 4.55 -6.65
CA GLU A 93 5.60 5.37 -5.53
C GLU A 93 4.71 6.59 -5.36
N ALA A 94 4.40 6.90 -4.11
CA ALA A 94 3.68 8.09 -3.70
C ALA A 94 4.41 8.80 -2.56
N GLU A 95 4.21 10.10 -2.48
CA GLU A 95 4.40 10.86 -1.25
C GLU A 95 3.09 10.89 -0.47
N LEU A 96 3.20 10.78 0.84
CA LEU A 96 2.07 10.78 1.76
C LEU A 96 2.16 11.98 2.69
N SER A 97 1.01 12.52 3.09
CA SER A 97 0.91 13.41 4.23
C SER A 97 -0.42 13.23 4.94
N ILE A 98 -0.42 13.33 6.27
CA ILE A 98 -1.66 13.36 7.06
C ILE A 98 -2.29 14.72 6.83
N ALA A 99 -3.49 14.72 6.24
CA ALA A 99 -4.24 15.93 5.88
C ALA A 99 -5.29 16.30 6.94
N SER A 100 -5.77 15.31 7.69
CA SER A 100 -6.70 15.50 8.82
C SER A 100 -6.66 14.28 9.74
N ALA A 101 -7.49 14.30 10.80
CA ALA A 101 -7.70 13.17 11.70
C ALA A 101 -8.11 11.86 10.98
N THR A 102 -8.66 11.92 9.78
CA THR A 102 -9.06 10.72 9.03
C THR A 102 -8.45 10.62 7.64
N ARG A 103 -7.83 11.68 7.11
CA ARG A 103 -7.38 11.71 5.71
C ARG A 103 -5.88 11.68 5.56
N VAL A 104 -5.44 10.85 4.61
CA VAL A 104 -4.08 10.85 4.07
C VAL A 104 -4.11 11.34 2.64
N SER A 105 -3.39 12.42 2.36
CA SER A 105 -3.10 12.86 1.00
C SER A 105 -2.09 11.93 0.35
N VAL A 106 -2.32 11.63 -0.93
CA VAL A 106 -1.50 10.74 -1.75
C VAL A 106 -1.09 11.49 -3.01
N CYS A 107 0.21 11.66 -3.20
CA CYS A 107 0.79 12.24 -4.40
C CYS A 107 1.67 11.21 -5.12
N PHE A 108 1.17 10.60 -6.19
CA PHE A 108 1.92 9.67 -7.02
C PHE A 108 3.07 10.39 -7.73
N ARG A 109 4.27 9.83 -7.61
CA ARG A 109 5.50 10.41 -8.16
C ARG A 109 6.06 9.58 -9.30
N LYS A 110 6.08 8.26 -9.14
CA LYS A 110 6.69 7.34 -10.10
C LYS A 110 5.86 6.08 -10.20
N GLY A 111 5.72 5.54 -11.39
CA GLY A 111 4.96 4.34 -11.67
C GLY A 111 5.65 3.52 -12.73
N GLY A 112 5.62 2.21 -12.60
CA GLY A 112 6.29 1.36 -13.56
C GLY A 112 6.37 -0.09 -13.16
N TRP A 113 7.16 -0.81 -13.94
CA TRP A 113 7.37 -2.23 -13.75
C TRP A 113 8.70 -2.46 -13.04
N VAL A 114 8.70 -3.34 -12.04
CA VAL A 114 9.89 -3.83 -11.34
C VAL A 114 10.00 -5.33 -11.57
N GLY A 115 11.06 -5.72 -12.24
CA GLY A 115 11.40 -7.08 -12.62
C GLY A 115 12.27 -7.81 -11.59
N PRO A 116 12.90 -8.92 -12.05
CA PRO A 116 13.69 -9.79 -11.18
C PRO A 116 14.95 -9.11 -10.67
N GLY A 117 15.44 -9.64 -9.55
CA GLY A 117 16.81 -9.37 -9.10
C GLY A 117 17.83 -9.94 -10.09
N LEU A 118 18.83 -9.13 -10.41
CA LEU A 118 19.97 -9.53 -11.21
C LEU A 118 21.09 -10.06 -10.30
N PRO A 119 21.93 -10.98 -10.80
CA PRO A 119 23.18 -11.34 -10.13
C PRO A 119 24.00 -10.07 -9.83
N GLY A 120 24.40 -9.87 -8.57
CA GLY A 120 25.11 -8.66 -8.14
C GLY A 120 24.27 -7.56 -7.46
N GLY A 121 23.00 -7.83 -7.14
CA GLY A 121 22.21 -7.01 -6.20
C GLY A 121 21.37 -5.87 -6.82
N GLY A 122 21.27 -5.81 -8.15
CA GLY A 122 20.37 -4.89 -8.86
C GLY A 122 18.99 -5.50 -9.12
N ARG A 123 18.02 -4.67 -9.53
CA ARG A 123 16.74 -5.13 -10.11
C ARG A 123 16.50 -4.41 -11.43
N LEU A 124 15.94 -5.11 -12.41
CA LEU A 124 15.43 -4.45 -13.62
C LEU A 124 14.20 -3.62 -13.24
N ALA A 125 14.19 -2.34 -13.56
CA ALA A 125 13.04 -1.48 -13.30
C ALA A 125 12.85 -0.49 -14.46
N LEU A 126 11.61 -0.39 -14.94
CA LEU A 126 11.19 0.61 -15.92
C LEU A 126 10.18 1.53 -15.22
N MET A 127 10.70 2.59 -14.60
CA MET A 127 9.89 3.57 -13.86
C MET A 127 9.76 4.85 -14.68
N LYS A 128 8.53 5.34 -14.81
CA LYS A 128 8.25 6.66 -15.38
C LYS A 128 7.74 7.59 -14.29
N THR A 129 8.06 8.87 -14.42
CA THR A 129 7.43 9.91 -13.61
C THR A 129 5.92 9.90 -13.89
N VAL A 130 5.14 9.89 -12.83
CA VAL A 130 3.69 10.02 -12.91
C VAL A 130 3.34 11.46 -12.55
N THR A 131 2.72 12.17 -13.49
CA THR A 131 2.18 13.49 -13.22
C THR A 131 0.74 13.33 -12.78
N GLN A 132 0.49 13.56 -11.50
CA GLN A 132 -0.85 13.52 -10.96
C GLN A 132 -1.56 14.84 -11.23
N SER A 133 -2.65 14.78 -11.98
CA SER A 133 -3.42 15.96 -12.41
C SER A 133 -4.44 16.45 -11.39
N PHE A 134 -4.75 15.66 -10.35
CA PHE A 134 -5.73 16.00 -9.31
C PHE A 134 -5.31 15.45 -7.95
N PRO A 135 -5.63 16.13 -6.83
CA PRO A 135 -5.34 15.62 -5.49
C PRO A 135 -5.97 14.24 -5.27
N ALA A 136 -5.20 13.28 -4.76
CA ALA A 136 -5.71 11.99 -4.31
C ALA A 136 -5.60 11.91 -2.80
N TRP A 137 -6.59 11.28 -2.18
CA TRP A 137 -6.64 11.08 -0.75
C TRP A 137 -7.28 9.73 -0.44
N LEU A 138 -6.94 9.22 0.73
CA LEU A 138 -7.58 8.10 1.37
C LEU A 138 -8.17 8.59 2.69
N GLU A 139 -9.47 8.39 2.85
CA GLU A 139 -10.14 8.61 4.13
C GLU A 139 -10.17 7.29 4.88
N ILE A 140 -9.44 7.20 5.98
CA ILE A 140 -9.41 6.05 6.88
C ILE A 140 -10.67 6.10 7.74
N THR A 141 -11.48 5.06 7.65
CA THR A 141 -12.80 4.99 8.29
C THR A 141 -12.86 3.90 9.37
N ALA A 142 -11.91 2.97 9.38
CA ALA A 142 -11.63 2.08 10.50
C ALA A 142 -10.16 1.70 10.48
N LEU A 143 -9.53 1.60 11.66
CA LEU A 143 -8.14 1.22 11.79
C LEU A 143 -7.91 0.50 13.12
N ASP A 144 -7.31 -0.70 13.05
CA ASP A 144 -6.68 -1.37 14.18
C ASP A 144 -5.34 -1.98 13.76
N GLU A 145 -4.74 -2.81 14.62
CA GLU A 145 -3.48 -3.49 14.34
C GLU A 145 -3.53 -4.47 13.16
N THR A 146 -4.70 -4.93 12.74
CA THR A 146 -4.87 -6.01 11.76
C THR A 146 -5.63 -5.58 10.50
N LEU A 147 -6.57 -4.66 10.62
CA LEU A 147 -7.56 -4.25 9.64
C LEU A 147 -7.47 -2.74 9.43
N ARG A 148 -7.56 -2.36 8.17
CA ARG A 148 -7.77 -0.97 7.78
C ARG A 148 -8.88 -0.91 6.75
N ILE A 149 -9.85 -0.04 6.99
CA ILE A 149 -10.89 0.31 6.03
C ILE A 149 -10.66 1.75 5.60
N CYS A 150 -10.71 1.99 4.30
CA CYS A 150 -10.58 3.33 3.76
C CYS A 150 -11.42 3.57 2.52
N ARG A 151 -11.64 4.84 2.22
CA ARG A 151 -12.36 5.32 1.04
C ARG A 151 -11.43 6.11 0.14
N GLY A 152 -11.41 5.78 -1.14
CA GLY A 152 -10.72 6.57 -2.16
C GLY A 152 -11.57 7.76 -2.64
N ASN A 153 -10.96 8.65 -3.43
CA ASN A 153 -11.60 9.85 -4.00
C ASN A 153 -13.01 9.63 -4.57
N ALA A 154 -13.25 8.50 -5.25
CA ALA A 154 -14.52 8.18 -5.90
C ALA A 154 -15.54 7.50 -4.96
N GLY A 155 -15.27 7.47 -3.66
CA GLY A 155 -16.11 6.79 -2.66
C GLY A 155 -15.97 5.27 -2.65
N THR A 156 -15.02 4.70 -3.42
CA THR A 156 -14.73 3.27 -3.37
C THR A 156 -14.21 2.88 -1.99
N ILE A 157 -14.83 1.87 -1.39
CA ILE A 157 -14.42 1.33 -0.09
C ILE A 157 -13.41 0.22 -0.32
N PHE A 158 -12.34 0.21 0.48
CA PHE A 158 -11.31 -0.81 0.49
C PHE A 158 -11.16 -1.36 1.90
N ALA A 159 -11.11 -2.68 2.04
CA ALA A 159 -10.75 -3.34 3.29
C ALA A 159 -9.44 -4.10 3.10
N LEU A 160 -8.46 -3.77 3.94
CA LEU A 160 -7.10 -4.29 3.85
C LEU A 160 -6.68 -4.92 5.15
N LEU A 161 -5.88 -5.98 5.06
CA LEU A 161 -5.29 -6.64 6.22
C LEU A 161 -3.80 -6.34 6.31
N ARG A 162 -3.29 -6.13 7.51
CA ARG A 162 -1.86 -5.91 7.76
C ARG A 162 -1.05 -7.19 7.46
N ARG A 163 0.11 -7.02 6.82
CA ARG A 163 1.10 -8.06 6.54
C ARG A 163 2.28 -7.93 7.49
N ASN A 164 2.16 -8.53 8.67
CA ASN A 164 3.21 -8.52 9.70
C ASN A 164 4.46 -9.33 9.31
N ASP A 165 4.35 -10.18 8.29
CA ASP A 165 5.46 -10.92 7.69
C ASP A 165 6.33 -10.06 6.75
N LEU A 166 5.92 -8.82 6.46
CA LEU A 166 6.61 -7.92 5.54
C LEU A 166 7.06 -6.64 6.24
N SER A 167 8.27 -6.19 5.91
CA SER A 167 8.84 -4.93 6.41
C SER A 167 8.71 -3.83 5.36
N ILE A 168 8.35 -2.62 5.80
CA ILE A 168 8.32 -1.41 4.94
C ILE A 168 9.67 -1.20 4.25
N GLU A 169 10.78 -1.37 4.97
CA GLU A 169 12.13 -1.10 4.44
C GLU A 169 12.50 -1.96 3.24
N SER A 170 11.97 -3.19 3.17
CA SER A 170 12.22 -4.10 2.05
C SER A 170 11.74 -3.53 0.70
N PHE A 171 10.82 -2.55 0.72
CA PHE A 171 10.27 -1.91 -0.48
C PHE A 171 11.02 -0.62 -0.86
N PHE A 172 11.61 0.10 0.10
CA PHE A 172 12.28 1.38 -0.14
C PHE A 172 13.82 1.29 -0.18
N PHE A 173 14.40 0.12 0.09
CA PHE A 173 15.86 -0.09 0.17
C PHE A 173 16.66 0.26 -1.10
N SER A 174 16.02 0.47 -2.25
CA SER A 174 16.70 0.78 -3.51
C SER A 174 17.33 2.19 -3.57
N ARG A 175 17.02 3.12 -2.65
CA ARG A 175 17.59 4.48 -2.65
C ARG A 175 18.85 4.68 -1.81
N LEU A 176 19.14 3.85 -0.82
CA LEU A 176 20.27 4.10 0.09
C LEU A 176 21.65 3.90 -0.56
N ASN A 177 21.74 3.10 -1.63
CA ASN A 177 23.01 2.84 -2.32
C ASN A 177 23.37 3.82 -3.45
N GLN A 178 22.49 4.77 -3.81
CA GLN A 178 22.85 5.78 -4.83
C GLN A 178 23.50 7.04 -4.23
N HIS A 179 23.12 7.45 -3.02
CA HIS A 179 23.72 8.64 -2.41
C HIS A 179 25.13 8.42 -1.84
N GLN A 180 25.47 7.21 -1.37
CA GLN A 180 26.84 6.92 -0.90
C GLN A 180 27.87 6.73 -2.03
N ARG A 181 27.44 6.45 -3.26
CA ARG A 181 28.36 6.32 -4.42
C ARG A 181 28.75 7.67 -5.04
N LEU A 182 27.97 8.73 -4.81
CA LEU A 182 28.28 10.07 -5.32
C LEU A 182 29.18 10.89 -4.38
N SER A 183 29.10 10.65 -3.07
CA SER A 183 30.02 11.31 -2.11
C SER A 183 31.44 10.74 -2.14
N ARG A 184 31.64 9.45 -2.46
CA ARG A 184 32.99 8.84 -2.55
C ARG A 184 33.74 9.15 -3.85
N ARG A 185 33.11 9.79 -4.85
CA ARG A 185 33.79 10.24 -6.08
C ARG A 185 34.29 11.67 -6.02
N HIS A 186 33.93 12.45 -5.00
CA HIS A 186 34.38 13.83 -4.82
C HIS A 186 35.53 13.99 -3.81
N GLU A 187 35.99 12.91 -3.17
CA GLU A 187 37.15 12.93 -2.25
C GLU A 187 38.40 12.24 -2.84
N ALA A 188 38.40 11.97 -4.15
CA ALA A 188 39.54 11.39 -4.85
C ALA A 188 39.91 12.25 -6.07
N PHE A 189 40.22 13.52 -5.83
CA PHE A 189 41.06 14.38 -6.68
C PHE A 189 41.77 15.42 -5.82
#